data_AF-A0A9X5UJC3-F1
#
_entry.id   AF-A0A9X5UJC3-F1
#
_cell.length_a   1.000
_cell.length_b   1.000
_cell.length_c   1.000
_cell.angle_alpha   90.00
_cell.angle_beta   90.00
_cell.angle_gamma   90.00
#
_symmetry.space_group_name_H-M   'P 1'
#
loop_
_entity.id
_entity.type
_entity.pdbx_description
1 polymer ?
#
loop_
_entity_poly.entity_id
_entity_poly.type
_entity_poly.pdbx_seq_one_letter_code
_entity_poly.pdbx_strand_id
1 'polypeptide(L)'
;MSFAVTVAVTGQRTVRSMTEHPEDSDTHTRAEVWTGHGPRIPISRLAAAGRARPEVRVQVPAGWWRLAPSTGLHKSNPGYVAELAVPVAGRDSPQVIHTARTTTLSQLEAALGWPIPLPARQFLILASLSARSAGTAPRTSPGANRPSTAADPAESAIYRPSRASTVQAGGLSTTYGRLLATETVIATWSYGTARLDLLSDPPPTGTDDDLAYWRIYDGERIFFADADVPGLLDLTTEPSEALRGLLGLPAGLRRASIRLTAGQAWFVDRYANLFDQFAAIPGRPYPPGTRVRVALPDGQDADGTLYASVPRHGGGTIYRWRPDVANQPGHPWQHHPAWALETTELHLADILGTHPTIDDQPELPLATGAVIRTVDDPRFTVGTVLRALQYRTGSPMYEVQPHDAPMRPVLLPADAVLPLRSSVWPSLDRLLTARAEAGLDLIPGEVLATTTETARVTDSPHRLRLHDVRPRPPGPADPTRGVAPVTVPDEVPTLLAVLSGPAPTATSQLVGTTRLVRDPIHGDLAVHEVEYQQALALSPDRLGNLLARRPWLSPANPPLETVAALAAMHTPLDVLTAFVHLGQPSPTSTTSTLGDRGIEDAARPAVSSPDNPPGASSIGDSPVPTCDGP
;
A
#
# COMPACT_ATOMS: atom_id res chain seq x y z
N MET A 1 -51.70 -2.28 -37.02
CA MET A 1 -50.89 -1.52 -38.00
C MET A 1 -49.52 -2.18 -38.03
N SER A 2 -49.35 -3.31 -38.72
CA SER A 2 -49.09 -3.42 -40.16
C SER A 2 -47.95 -2.51 -40.63
N PHE A 3 -46.77 -3.07 -40.86
CA PHE A 3 -46.18 -3.18 -42.21
C PHE A 3 -45.21 -4.37 -42.25
N ALA A 4 -45.42 -5.22 -43.24
CA ALA A 4 -44.55 -6.29 -43.68
C ALA A 4 -43.78 -5.82 -44.92
N VAL A 5 -42.56 -6.29 -45.13
CA VAL A 5 -41.97 -6.47 -46.46
C VAL A 5 -41.12 -7.76 -46.44
N THR A 6 -41.31 -8.57 -47.48
CA THR A 6 -40.76 -9.92 -47.70
C THR A 6 -40.00 -9.93 -49.05
N VAL A 7 -39.11 -10.93 -49.22
CA VAL A 7 -38.55 -11.52 -50.47
C VAL A 7 -37.33 -10.73 -51.04
N ALA A 8 -36.17 -11.32 -51.37
CA ALA A 8 -35.98 -12.50 -52.22
C ALA A 8 -34.69 -13.32 -51.99
N VAL A 9 -34.84 -14.61 -52.31
CA VAL A 9 -33.84 -15.68 -52.42
C VAL A 9 -33.50 -15.91 -53.89
N THR A 10 -32.24 -16.22 -54.21
CA THR A 10 -31.76 -17.07 -55.34
C THR A 10 -30.23 -17.10 -55.26
N GLY A 11 -29.46 -18.18 -55.42
CA GLY A 11 -29.69 -19.58 -55.74
C GLY A 11 -28.35 -20.23 -56.18
N GLN A 12 -28.14 -21.50 -55.79
CA GLN A 12 -27.26 -22.54 -56.38
C GLN A 12 -25.73 -22.34 -56.38
N ARG A 13 -24.90 -23.13 -55.66
CA ARG A 13 -24.63 -24.60 -55.67
C ARG A 13 -23.67 -25.01 -56.80
N THR A 14 -22.42 -25.33 -56.45
CA THR A 14 -21.66 -26.39 -57.12
C THR A 14 -20.76 -27.10 -56.10
N VAL A 15 -20.98 -28.40 -56.01
CA VAL A 15 -20.24 -29.39 -55.22
C VAL A 15 -19.02 -29.83 -56.04
N ARG A 16 -17.85 -29.90 -55.41
CA ARG A 16 -16.81 -30.86 -55.80
C ARG A 16 -16.20 -31.48 -54.55
N SER A 17 -16.19 -32.80 -54.55
CA SER A 17 -15.83 -33.71 -53.48
C SER A 17 -14.39 -34.20 -53.64
N MET A 18 -13.82 -34.61 -52.50
CA MET A 18 -12.77 -35.62 -52.29
C MET A 18 -11.30 -35.26 -52.56
N THR A 19 -10.51 -35.17 -51.48
CA THR A 19 -9.64 -36.29 -51.03
C THR A 19 -9.14 -36.08 -49.58
N GLU A 20 -9.24 -37.13 -48.76
CA GLU A 20 -8.59 -37.35 -47.44
C GLU A 20 -7.04 -37.42 -47.65
N HIS A 21 -6.08 -37.23 -46.72
CA HIS A 21 -5.89 -37.26 -45.26
C HIS A 21 -4.40 -36.81 -44.99
N PRO A 22 -3.79 -36.90 -43.78
CA PRO A 22 -3.85 -36.06 -42.57
C PRO A 22 -2.48 -35.40 -42.22
N GLU A 23 -2.35 -34.80 -41.02
CA GLU A 23 -1.12 -34.20 -40.41
C GLU A 23 -0.76 -32.82 -41.00
N ASP A 24 -0.59 -31.75 -40.23
CA ASP A 24 0.28 -31.65 -39.06
C ASP A 24 -0.16 -30.51 -38.11
N SER A 25 0.32 -30.69 -36.89
CA SER A 25 0.18 -29.91 -35.67
C SER A 25 0.56 -28.42 -35.84
N ASP A 26 -0.40 -27.50 -35.66
CA ASP A 26 -0.06 -26.10 -35.39
C ASP A 26 -0.84 -25.57 -34.19
N THR A 27 -0.28 -25.84 -33.01
CA THR A 27 -0.61 -25.13 -31.77
C THR A 27 -0.03 -23.71 -31.87
N HIS A 28 -0.72 -22.85 -32.62
CA HIS A 28 -0.53 -21.42 -32.51
C HIS A 28 -0.84 -21.00 -31.08
N THR A 29 0.23 -20.83 -30.31
CA THR A 29 0.24 -20.17 -29.01
C THR A 29 -0.02 -18.70 -29.32
N ARG A 30 -1.30 -18.35 -29.43
CA ARG A 30 -1.75 -16.97 -29.63
C ARG A 30 -1.29 -16.23 -28.38
N ALA A 31 -0.25 -15.42 -28.53
CA ALA A 31 0.23 -14.50 -27.50
C ALA A 31 -0.97 -13.67 -27.05
N GLU A 32 -1.48 -13.98 -25.85
CA GLU A 32 -2.49 -13.17 -25.19
C GLU A 32 -1.89 -11.78 -24.98
N VAL A 33 -2.48 -10.80 -25.66
CA VAL A 33 -2.16 -9.38 -25.49
C VAL A 33 -2.46 -9.04 -24.04
N TRP A 34 -1.42 -8.76 -23.27
CA TRP A 34 -1.50 -8.32 -21.88
C TRP A 34 -2.11 -6.92 -21.82
N THR A 35 -3.40 -6.85 -21.48
CA THR A 35 -4.10 -5.59 -21.21
C THR A 35 -4.07 -5.33 -19.70
N GLY A 36 -2.98 -4.77 -19.18
CA GLY A 36 -2.86 -3.99 -17.92
C GLY A 36 -3.39 -4.57 -16.59
N HIS A 37 -4.58 -5.15 -16.58
CA HIS A 37 -5.06 -6.11 -15.61
C HIS A 37 -4.17 -7.35 -15.72
N GLY A 38 -3.54 -7.77 -14.61
CA GLY A 38 -2.95 -9.11 -14.53
C GLY A 38 -3.95 -10.13 -15.09
N PRO A 39 -3.51 -11.21 -15.76
CA PRO A 39 -4.39 -12.05 -16.56
C PRO A 39 -5.61 -12.47 -15.73
N ARG A 40 -6.77 -11.83 -15.97
CA ARG A 40 -8.04 -12.26 -15.39
C ARG A 40 -8.23 -13.67 -15.90
N ILE A 41 -8.05 -14.65 -15.03
CA ILE A 41 -8.14 -16.05 -15.42
C ILE A 41 -9.58 -16.22 -15.93
N PRO A 42 -9.79 -16.51 -17.22
CA PRO A 42 -11.14 -16.54 -17.77
C PRO A 42 -11.99 -17.49 -16.95
N ILE A 43 -13.17 -17.04 -16.51
CA ILE A 43 -14.10 -17.87 -15.73
C ILE A 43 -14.37 -19.20 -16.45
N SER A 44 -14.39 -19.20 -17.79
CA SER A 44 -14.47 -20.40 -18.62
C SER A 44 -13.29 -21.36 -18.44
N ARG A 45 -12.05 -20.87 -18.32
CA ARG A 45 -10.87 -21.69 -17.98
C ARG A 45 -10.96 -22.23 -16.55
N LEU A 46 -11.37 -21.40 -15.58
CA LEU A 46 -11.59 -21.84 -14.19
C LEU A 46 -12.67 -22.92 -14.10
N ALA A 47 -13.78 -22.76 -14.83
CA ALA A 47 -14.90 -23.69 -14.86
C ALA A 47 -14.52 -25.04 -15.51
N ALA A 48 -13.73 -25.04 -16.58
CA ALA A 48 -13.24 -26.27 -17.21
C ALA A 48 -12.25 -27.02 -16.29
N ALA A 49 -11.33 -26.28 -15.67
CA ALA A 49 -10.34 -26.82 -14.74
C ALA A 49 -10.99 -27.38 -13.46
N GLY A 50 -12.01 -26.70 -12.92
CA GLY A 50 -12.76 -27.12 -11.72
C GLY A 50 -13.52 -28.44 -11.89
N ARG A 51 -13.89 -28.81 -13.13
CA ARG A 51 -14.50 -30.12 -13.43
C ARG A 51 -13.51 -31.27 -13.41
N ALA A 52 -12.25 -31.04 -13.78
CA ALA A 52 -11.23 -32.09 -13.92
C ALA A 52 -10.53 -32.42 -12.60
N ARG A 53 -10.26 -31.41 -11.76
CA ARG A 53 -9.66 -31.55 -10.42
C ARG A 53 -10.25 -30.50 -9.48
N PRO A 54 -11.26 -30.83 -8.66
CA PRO A 54 -12.01 -29.86 -7.84
C PRO A 54 -11.25 -29.46 -6.56
N GLU A 55 -9.92 -29.33 -6.62
CA GLU A 55 -9.10 -29.00 -5.47
C GLU A 55 -8.12 -27.87 -5.78
N VAL A 56 -7.84 -27.06 -4.76
CA VAL A 56 -6.78 -26.07 -4.76
C VAL A 56 -5.71 -26.55 -3.80
N ARG A 57 -4.46 -26.60 -4.26
CA ARG A 57 -3.29 -26.92 -3.43
C ARG A 57 -2.44 -25.68 -3.24
N VAL A 58 -2.07 -25.38 -2.00
CA VAL A 58 -1.22 -24.25 -1.65
C VAL A 58 0.01 -24.75 -0.90
N GLN A 59 1.20 -24.55 -1.46
CA GLN A 59 2.45 -24.96 -0.84
C GLN A 59 2.77 -24.05 0.35
N VAL A 60 3.24 -24.62 1.45
CA VAL A 60 3.70 -23.89 2.65
C VAL A 60 5.07 -24.43 3.06
N PRO A 61 5.87 -23.70 3.87
CA PRO A 61 7.21 -24.16 4.25
C PRO A 61 7.25 -25.59 4.81
N ALA A 62 6.24 -25.97 5.60
CA ALA A 62 6.16 -27.30 6.20
C ALA A 62 5.48 -28.37 5.33
N GLY A 63 4.91 -28.04 4.17
CA GLY A 63 4.10 -28.99 3.39
C GLY A 63 3.16 -28.32 2.40
N TRP A 64 1.90 -28.72 2.38
CA TRP A 64 0.88 -28.08 1.53
C TRP A 64 -0.53 -28.23 2.10
N TRP A 65 -1.34 -27.21 1.87
CA TRP A 65 -2.78 -27.25 2.11
C TRP A 65 -3.52 -27.77 0.89
N ARG A 66 -4.52 -28.61 1.13
CA ARG A 66 -5.55 -29.01 0.17
C ARG A 66 -6.88 -28.36 0.53
N LEU A 67 -7.46 -27.59 -0.37
CA LEU A 67 -8.81 -27.05 -0.25
C LEU A 67 -9.71 -27.75 -1.27
N ALA A 68 -10.87 -28.24 -0.85
CA ALA A 68 -11.82 -28.90 -1.74
C ALA A 68 -13.27 -28.74 -1.27
N PRO A 69 -14.28 -28.80 -2.17
CA PRO A 69 -15.66 -29.01 -1.79
C PRO A 69 -15.82 -30.34 -1.04
N SER A 70 -16.63 -30.35 0.02
CA SER A 70 -16.91 -31.54 0.82
C SER A 70 -18.07 -32.33 0.21
N THR A 71 -17.80 -33.55 -0.24
CA THR A 71 -18.80 -34.46 -0.84
C THR A 71 -19.37 -35.44 0.19
N GLY A 72 -19.78 -34.93 1.36
CA GLY A 72 -20.49 -35.74 2.35
C GLY A 72 -21.90 -36.09 1.87
N LEU A 73 -22.10 -37.34 1.44
CA LEU A 73 -23.31 -37.93 0.81
C LEU A 73 -24.67 -37.72 1.51
N HIS A 74 -24.74 -37.06 2.67
CA HIS A 74 -25.97 -36.95 3.47
C HIS A 74 -26.28 -35.56 4.02
N LYS A 75 -25.60 -34.50 3.57
CA LYS A 75 -25.96 -33.13 3.97
C LYS A 75 -26.45 -32.33 2.78
N SER A 76 -27.63 -31.73 2.95
CA SER A 76 -28.27 -30.80 2.00
C SER A 76 -27.44 -29.56 1.68
N ASN A 77 -26.34 -29.31 2.40
CA ASN A 77 -25.37 -28.26 2.12
C ASN A 77 -23.96 -28.85 1.97
N PRO A 78 -23.38 -28.92 0.75
CA PRO A 78 -21.99 -29.30 0.58
C PRO A 78 -21.10 -28.19 1.17
N GLY A 79 -20.36 -28.53 2.22
CA GLY A 79 -19.39 -27.62 2.84
C GLY A 79 -18.05 -27.59 2.11
N TYR A 80 -17.03 -27.07 2.76
CA TYR A 80 -15.65 -27.06 2.28
C TYR A 80 -14.72 -27.72 3.31
N VAL A 81 -13.64 -28.31 2.81
CA VAL A 81 -12.61 -28.95 3.65
C VAL A 81 -11.24 -28.37 3.31
N ALA A 82 -10.45 -28.12 4.36
CA ALA A 82 -9.03 -27.82 4.26
C ALA A 82 -8.23 -28.90 4.98
N GLU A 83 -7.19 -29.44 4.34
CA GLU A 83 -6.30 -30.44 4.93
C GLU A 83 -4.84 -30.00 4.78
N LEU A 84 -4.08 -30.03 5.88
CA LEU A 84 -2.63 -29.78 5.86
C LEU A 84 -1.89 -31.10 5.79
N ALA A 85 -1.20 -31.33 4.68
CA ALA A 85 -0.38 -32.50 4.44
C ALA A 85 1.11 -32.15 4.54
N VAL A 86 1.83 -32.89 5.38
CA VAL A 86 3.26 -32.70 5.66
C VAL A 86 4.04 -33.94 5.22
N PRO A 87 5.19 -33.79 4.52
CA PRO A 87 6.05 -34.92 4.20
C PRO A 87 6.63 -35.51 5.49
N VAL A 88 6.62 -36.84 5.60
CA VAL A 88 7.15 -37.56 6.76
C VAL A 88 8.33 -38.41 6.31
N ALA A 89 9.47 -38.24 6.98
CA ALA A 89 10.67 -39.02 6.67
C ALA A 89 10.37 -40.54 6.75
N GLY A 90 10.75 -41.28 5.70
CA GLY A 90 10.53 -42.73 5.62
C GLY A 90 9.11 -43.16 5.21
N ARG A 91 8.25 -42.23 4.76
CA ARG A 91 6.95 -42.56 4.14
C ARG A 91 6.86 -41.98 2.73
N ASP A 92 6.37 -42.78 1.79
CA ASP A 92 6.14 -42.35 0.41
C ASP A 92 4.93 -41.41 0.27
N SER A 93 3.99 -41.46 1.22
CA SER A 93 2.78 -40.63 1.24
C SER A 93 2.84 -39.56 2.32
N PRO A 94 2.47 -38.30 2.03
CA PRO A 94 2.41 -37.25 3.03
C PRO A 94 1.35 -37.54 4.10
N GLN A 95 1.59 -37.12 5.33
CA GLN A 95 0.65 -37.28 6.45
C GLN A 95 -0.21 -36.04 6.61
N VAL A 96 -1.53 -36.22 6.66
CA VAL A 96 -2.45 -35.15 7.04
C VAL A 96 -2.37 -34.93 8.55
N ILE A 97 -1.92 -33.75 8.97
CA ILE A 97 -1.75 -33.39 10.39
C ILE A 97 -2.85 -32.44 10.88
N HIS A 98 -3.61 -31.84 9.98
CA HIS A 98 -4.73 -30.96 10.31
C HIS A 98 -5.86 -31.07 9.30
N THR A 99 -7.10 -30.90 9.78
CA THR A 99 -8.29 -30.85 8.94
C THR A 99 -9.30 -29.86 9.52
N ALA A 100 -9.74 -28.90 8.72
CA ALA A 100 -10.83 -27.99 9.03
C ALA A 100 -11.99 -28.23 8.05
N ARG A 101 -13.24 -28.17 8.55
CA ARG A 101 -14.46 -28.36 7.76
C ARG A 101 -15.50 -27.33 8.14
N THR A 102 -16.03 -26.61 7.15
CA THR A 102 -16.98 -25.52 7.35
C THR A 102 -18.09 -25.58 6.29
N THR A 103 -19.15 -24.78 6.44
CA THR A 103 -20.22 -24.72 5.44
C THR A 103 -19.95 -23.70 4.34
N THR A 104 -19.20 -22.64 4.65
CA THR A 104 -18.82 -21.58 3.68
C THR A 104 -17.31 -21.42 3.60
N LEU A 105 -16.81 -20.88 2.49
CA LEU A 105 -15.39 -20.54 2.33
C LEU A 105 -14.96 -19.41 3.29
N SER A 106 -15.84 -18.48 3.60
CA SER A 106 -15.55 -17.39 4.55
C SER A 106 -15.33 -17.92 5.98
N GLN A 107 -16.15 -18.89 6.42
CA GLN A 107 -15.89 -19.61 7.67
C GLN A 107 -14.58 -20.40 7.62
N LEU A 108 -14.21 -20.94 6.45
CA LEU A 108 -12.96 -21.66 6.29
C LEU A 108 -11.76 -20.71 6.43
N GLU A 109 -11.81 -19.51 5.85
CA GLU A 109 -10.79 -18.46 6.04
C GLU A 109 -10.63 -18.08 7.50
N ALA A 110 -11.74 -17.82 8.21
CA ALA A 110 -11.70 -17.50 9.64
C ALA A 110 -11.12 -18.65 10.48
N ALA A 111 -11.43 -19.91 10.14
CA ALA A 111 -10.89 -21.08 10.83
C ALA A 111 -9.39 -21.29 10.55
N LEU A 112 -8.94 -21.01 9.33
CA LEU A 112 -7.55 -21.14 8.91
C LEU A 112 -6.68 -19.95 9.36
N GLY A 113 -7.30 -18.80 9.56
CA GLY A 113 -6.64 -17.55 9.92
C GLY A 113 -5.88 -16.88 8.78
N TRP A 114 -6.07 -17.30 7.52
CA TRP A 114 -5.44 -16.72 6.33
C TRP A 114 -6.40 -16.69 5.14
N PRO A 115 -6.26 -15.74 4.19
CA PRO A 115 -7.24 -15.53 3.12
C PRO A 115 -7.22 -16.64 2.08
N ILE A 116 -8.37 -17.09 1.58
CA ILE A 116 -8.44 -17.88 0.35
C ILE A 116 -8.61 -16.85 -0.77
N PRO A 117 -7.66 -16.71 -1.70
CA PRO A 117 -7.75 -15.66 -2.72
C PRO A 117 -9.06 -15.76 -3.53
N LEU A 118 -9.69 -14.63 -3.87
CA LEU A 118 -10.97 -14.61 -4.61
C LEU A 118 -10.98 -15.53 -5.85
N PRO A 119 -9.93 -15.56 -6.70
CA PRO A 119 -9.91 -16.49 -7.85
C PRO A 119 -9.96 -17.98 -7.44
N ALA A 120 -9.32 -18.34 -6.32
CA ALA A 120 -9.38 -19.69 -5.77
C ALA A 120 -10.75 -20.00 -5.15
N ARG A 121 -11.42 -19.01 -4.55
CA ARG A 121 -12.80 -19.15 -4.04
C ARG A 121 -13.77 -19.42 -5.18
N GLN A 122 -13.73 -18.60 -6.23
CA GLN A 122 -14.57 -18.78 -7.42
C GLN A 122 -14.37 -20.16 -8.04
N PHE A 123 -13.12 -20.64 -8.13
CA PHE A 123 -12.81 -22.00 -8.57
C PHE A 123 -13.49 -23.08 -7.70
N LEU A 124 -13.38 -22.96 -6.37
CA LEU A 124 -13.98 -23.93 -5.43
C LEU A 124 -15.52 -23.90 -5.47
N ILE A 125 -16.12 -22.72 -5.64
CA ILE A 125 -17.58 -22.56 -5.79
C ILE A 125 -18.06 -23.26 -7.07
N LEU A 126 -17.41 -22.98 -8.22
CA LEU A 126 -17.74 -23.61 -9.51
C LEU A 126 -17.55 -25.13 -9.48
N ALA A 127 -16.49 -25.61 -8.82
CA ALA A 127 -16.26 -27.04 -8.60
C ALA A 127 -17.37 -27.69 -7.76
N SER A 128 -17.86 -27.00 -6.71
CA SER A 128 -18.97 -27.48 -5.86
C SER A 128 -20.30 -27.58 -6.62
N LEU A 129 -20.55 -26.65 -7.55
CA LEU A 129 -21.75 -26.65 -8.40
C LEU A 129 -21.70 -27.83 -9.39
N SER A 130 -20.54 -28.06 -9.99
CA SER A 130 -20.35 -29.17 -10.94
C SER A 130 -20.48 -30.55 -10.27
N ALA A 131 -19.97 -30.70 -9.04
CA ALA A 131 -20.07 -31.93 -8.26
C ALA A 131 -21.52 -32.25 -7.82
N ARG A 132 -22.40 -31.24 -7.73
CA ARG A 132 -23.84 -31.44 -7.46
C ARG A 132 -24.60 -31.98 -8.68
N SER A 133 -24.18 -31.60 -9.89
CA SER A 133 -24.82 -32.01 -11.14
C SER A 133 -24.37 -33.39 -11.65
N ALA A 134 -23.14 -33.80 -11.32
CA ALA A 134 -22.63 -35.12 -11.67
C ALA A 134 -22.83 -36.05 -10.47
N GLY A 135 -23.78 -36.99 -10.54
CA GLY A 135 -24.06 -38.02 -9.52
C GLY A 135 -22.90 -39.02 -9.34
N THR A 136 -21.72 -38.51 -9.02
CA THR A 136 -20.46 -39.24 -9.06
C THR A 136 -20.17 -39.83 -7.69
N ALA A 137 -19.86 -41.12 -7.68
CA ALA A 137 -19.59 -41.93 -6.49
C ALA A 137 -18.54 -41.31 -5.56
N PRO A 138 -18.66 -41.53 -4.24
CA PRO A 138 -17.76 -40.96 -3.24
C PRO A 138 -16.33 -41.47 -3.47
N ARG A 139 -15.38 -40.56 -3.68
CA ARG A 139 -13.97 -40.90 -3.45
C ARG A 139 -13.75 -40.94 -1.95
N THR A 140 -13.45 -42.14 -1.46
CA THR A 140 -13.07 -42.40 -0.07
C THR A 140 -11.88 -41.51 0.31
N SER A 141 -12.12 -40.56 1.22
CA SER A 141 -11.03 -39.92 1.95
C SER A 141 -10.38 -40.98 2.85
N PRO A 142 -9.04 -41.11 2.87
CA PRO A 142 -8.38 -41.97 3.84
C PRO A 142 -8.75 -41.55 5.26
N GLY A 143 -9.05 -42.53 6.10
CA GLY A 143 -9.59 -42.33 7.45
C GLY A 143 -8.78 -41.35 8.30
N ALA A 144 -9.52 -40.46 8.97
CA ALA A 144 -9.02 -39.53 9.96
C ALA A 144 -8.57 -40.29 11.24
N ASN A 145 -7.37 -40.87 11.23
CA ASN A 145 -6.68 -41.23 12.47
C ASN A 145 -5.83 -40.04 12.91
N ARG A 146 -6.25 -39.44 14.03
CA ARG A 146 -5.82 -38.13 14.51
C ARG A 146 -4.73 -38.28 15.58
N PRO A 147 -3.47 -37.91 15.34
CA PRO A 147 -2.65 -37.35 16.40
C PRO A 147 -3.10 -35.90 16.61
N SER A 148 -3.63 -35.61 17.80
CA SER A 148 -3.91 -34.25 18.24
C SER A 148 -2.58 -33.53 18.48
N THR A 149 -2.14 -32.69 17.54
CA THR A 149 -1.06 -31.73 17.82
C THR A 149 -1.58 -30.66 18.78
N ALA A 150 -0.84 -30.42 19.87
CA ALA A 150 -1.23 -29.52 20.97
C ALA A 150 -1.21 -28.02 20.60
N ALA A 151 -0.72 -27.66 19.42
CA ALA A 151 -0.75 -26.30 18.90
C ALA A 151 -1.66 -26.22 17.67
N ASP A 152 -2.50 -25.20 17.59
CA ASP A 152 -3.32 -24.92 16.41
C ASP A 152 -2.38 -24.54 15.25
N PRO A 153 -2.30 -25.35 14.16
CA PRO A 153 -1.42 -25.07 13.03
C PRO A 153 -1.70 -23.72 12.38
N ALA A 154 -2.92 -23.19 12.54
CA ALA A 154 -3.26 -21.85 12.13
C ALA A 154 -2.41 -20.77 12.82
N GLU A 155 -1.69 -21.05 13.91
CA GLU A 155 -0.89 -20.07 14.66
C GLU A 155 0.58 -20.00 14.24
N SER A 156 1.09 -21.02 13.56
CA SER A 156 2.51 -21.07 13.19
C SER A 156 2.74 -20.66 11.75
N ALA A 157 3.67 -19.73 11.53
CA ALA A 157 4.01 -19.20 10.20
C ALA A 157 4.45 -20.29 9.21
N ILE A 158 5.09 -21.37 9.66
CA ILE A 158 5.54 -22.48 8.78
C ILE A 158 4.40 -23.26 8.12
N TYR A 159 3.20 -23.18 8.70
CA TYR A 159 1.98 -23.81 8.19
C TYR A 159 1.08 -22.83 7.44
N ARG A 160 1.46 -21.56 7.31
CA ARG A 160 0.66 -20.56 6.57
C ARG A 160 1.23 -20.35 5.17
N PRO A 161 0.37 -20.01 4.18
CA PRO A 161 0.83 -19.52 2.89
C PRO A 161 1.64 -18.23 3.06
N SER A 162 2.75 -18.15 2.34
CA SER A 162 3.49 -16.90 2.11
C SER A 162 3.12 -16.34 0.75
N ARG A 163 3.49 -15.09 0.45
CA ARG A 163 3.28 -14.51 -0.90
C ARG A 163 3.96 -15.32 -2.01
N ALA A 164 5.12 -15.92 -1.71
CA ALA A 164 5.87 -16.77 -2.64
C ALA A 164 5.36 -18.23 -2.71
N SER A 165 4.35 -18.60 -1.92
CA SER A 165 3.78 -19.95 -1.93
C SER A 165 3.16 -20.30 -3.28
N THR A 166 3.54 -21.45 -3.84
CA THR A 166 2.94 -21.96 -5.08
C THR A 166 1.49 -22.38 -4.86
N VAL A 167 0.60 -21.97 -5.76
CA VAL A 167 -0.81 -22.37 -5.78
C VAL A 167 -1.09 -23.14 -7.07
N GLN A 168 -1.68 -24.31 -6.92
CA GLN A 168 -2.15 -25.16 -8.02
C GLN A 168 -3.66 -25.33 -7.94
N ALA A 169 -4.39 -24.94 -8.97
CA ALA A 169 -5.85 -25.06 -9.05
C ALA A 169 -6.25 -25.54 -10.45
N GLY A 170 -6.55 -26.83 -10.57
CA GLY A 170 -6.76 -27.47 -11.87
C GLY A 170 -5.54 -27.34 -12.79
N GLY A 171 -5.65 -26.54 -13.86
CA GLY A 171 -4.53 -26.25 -14.79
C GLY A 171 -3.75 -24.96 -14.48
N LEU A 172 -4.19 -24.19 -13.48
CA LEU A 172 -3.51 -22.97 -13.06
C LEU A 172 -2.34 -23.31 -12.13
N SER A 173 -1.18 -22.75 -12.40
CA SER A 173 -0.02 -22.73 -11.49
C SER A 173 0.50 -21.30 -11.38
N THR A 174 0.41 -20.71 -10.20
CA THR A 174 0.82 -19.32 -9.92
C THR A 174 1.28 -19.18 -8.46
N THR A 175 1.65 -17.98 -8.03
CA THR A 175 1.96 -17.70 -6.62
C THR A 175 0.73 -17.18 -5.88
N TYR A 176 0.70 -17.44 -4.58
CA TYR A 176 -0.36 -17.00 -3.69
C TYR A 176 -0.44 -15.46 -3.63
N GLY A 177 0.71 -14.78 -3.62
CA GLY A 177 0.80 -13.32 -3.69
C GLY A 177 0.19 -12.74 -4.95
N ARG A 178 0.39 -13.36 -6.12
CA ARG A 178 -0.25 -12.93 -7.38
C ARG A 178 -1.76 -13.07 -7.34
N LEU A 179 -2.28 -14.14 -6.73
CA LEU A 179 -3.73 -14.30 -6.59
C LEU A 179 -4.34 -13.24 -5.65
N LEU A 180 -3.66 -12.91 -4.55
CA LEU A 180 -4.10 -11.83 -3.67
C LEU A 180 -4.00 -10.45 -4.34
N ALA A 181 -2.96 -10.23 -5.17
CA ALA A 181 -2.79 -8.98 -5.90
C ALA A 181 -3.87 -8.73 -6.96
N THR A 182 -4.61 -9.76 -7.38
CA THR A 182 -5.75 -9.61 -8.30
C THR A 182 -7.09 -9.31 -7.61
N GLU A 183 -7.12 -9.27 -6.27
CA GLU A 183 -8.34 -8.91 -5.53
C GLU A 183 -8.56 -7.40 -5.56
N THR A 184 -9.75 -6.97 -5.98
CA THR A 184 -10.12 -5.56 -6.00
C THR A 184 -10.64 -5.15 -4.62
N VAL A 185 -9.92 -4.27 -3.94
CA VAL A 185 -10.32 -3.69 -2.65
C VAL A 185 -11.22 -2.48 -2.92
N ILE A 186 -12.43 -2.49 -2.37
CA ILE A 186 -13.39 -1.38 -2.43
C ILE A 186 -13.01 -0.31 -1.41
N ALA A 187 -12.74 -0.73 -0.18
CA ALA A 187 -12.33 0.17 0.90
C ALA A 187 -11.58 -0.61 1.98
N THR A 188 -10.63 0.05 2.64
CA THR A 188 -9.90 -0.50 3.78
C THR A 188 -10.00 0.45 4.97
N TRP A 189 -10.33 -0.10 6.13
CA TRP A 189 -10.14 0.58 7.42
C TRP A 189 -9.01 -0.09 8.18
N SER A 190 -8.18 0.69 8.88
CA SER A 190 -7.08 0.16 9.69
C SER A 190 -6.81 1.02 10.91
N TYR A 191 -6.48 0.37 12.03
CA TYR A 191 -5.99 1.01 13.25
C TYR A 191 -4.97 0.09 13.94
N GLY A 192 -3.72 0.54 14.07
CA GLY A 192 -2.63 -0.29 14.57
C GLY A 192 -2.48 -1.57 13.73
N THR A 193 -2.59 -2.74 14.35
CA THR A 193 -2.55 -4.04 13.66
C THR A 193 -3.92 -4.54 13.21
N ALA A 194 -5.02 -3.91 13.64
CA ALA A 194 -6.36 -4.27 13.22
C ALA A 194 -6.66 -3.69 11.83
N ARG A 195 -7.22 -4.51 10.95
CA ARG A 195 -7.62 -4.09 9.60
C ARG A 195 -8.97 -4.69 9.23
N LEU A 196 -9.76 -3.96 8.46
CA LEU A 196 -10.97 -4.42 7.81
C LEU A 196 -10.85 -4.10 6.32
N ASP A 197 -10.91 -5.12 5.48
CA ASP A 197 -10.95 -4.96 4.02
C ASP A 197 -12.35 -5.29 3.52
N LEU A 198 -12.88 -4.42 2.67
CA LEU A 198 -14.06 -4.64 1.84
C LEU A 198 -13.58 -4.87 0.41
N LEU A 199 -13.97 -5.98 -0.19
CA LEU A 199 -13.49 -6.50 -1.46
C LEU A 199 -14.66 -6.67 -2.42
N SER A 200 -14.45 -6.39 -3.71
CA SER A 200 -15.41 -6.74 -4.75
C SER A 200 -15.23 -8.23 -5.10
N ASP A 201 -16.30 -9.01 -4.96
CA ASP A 201 -16.37 -10.40 -5.43
C ASP A 201 -17.30 -10.46 -6.65
N PRO A 202 -16.75 -10.26 -7.88
CA PRO A 202 -17.57 -10.25 -9.07
C PRO A 202 -18.23 -11.62 -9.25
N PRO A 203 -19.55 -11.68 -9.50
CA PRO A 203 -20.25 -12.94 -9.55
C PRO A 203 -19.74 -13.80 -10.72
N PRO A 204 -19.68 -15.14 -10.55
CA PRO A 204 -19.16 -16.06 -11.56
C PRO A 204 -19.98 -16.07 -12.87
N THR A 205 -21.17 -15.48 -12.89
CA THR A 205 -22.07 -15.39 -14.04
C THR A 205 -22.08 -14.03 -14.74
N GLY A 206 -21.35 -13.03 -14.23
CA GLY A 206 -21.24 -11.70 -14.87
C GLY A 206 -22.52 -10.87 -14.90
N THR A 207 -23.48 -11.16 -14.02
CA THR A 207 -24.65 -10.29 -13.77
C THR A 207 -24.24 -9.17 -12.80
N ASP A 208 -24.64 -7.93 -13.07
CA ASP A 208 -24.18 -6.66 -12.45
C ASP A 208 -24.31 -6.50 -10.91
N ASP A 209 -24.69 -7.54 -10.16
CA ASP A 209 -24.70 -7.48 -8.70
C ASP A 209 -23.32 -7.92 -8.16
N ASP A 210 -22.37 -6.99 -8.11
CA ASP A 210 -21.11 -7.19 -7.40
C ASP A 210 -21.41 -7.51 -5.93
N LEU A 211 -21.18 -8.76 -5.52
CA LEU A 211 -21.24 -9.13 -4.11
C LEU A 211 -20.01 -8.56 -3.41
N ALA A 212 -20.15 -7.95 -2.24
CA ALA A 212 -18.97 -7.56 -1.46
C ALA A 212 -18.60 -8.64 -0.46
N TYR A 213 -17.32 -8.97 -0.47
CA TYR A 213 -16.69 -9.84 0.50
C TYR A 213 -15.91 -9.00 1.49
N TRP A 214 -15.91 -9.35 2.78
CA TRP A 214 -15.16 -8.61 3.78
C TRP A 214 -14.32 -9.52 4.67
N ARG A 215 -13.21 -8.98 5.17
CA ARG A 215 -12.25 -9.66 6.06
C ARG A 215 -11.78 -8.73 7.17
N ILE A 216 -11.81 -9.21 8.42
CA ILE A 216 -11.27 -8.53 9.60
C ILE A 216 -10.02 -9.26 10.09
N TYR A 217 -8.94 -8.49 10.27
CA TYR A 217 -7.60 -8.96 10.58
C TYR A 217 -7.10 -8.41 11.93
N ASP A 218 -6.19 -9.15 12.56
CA ASP A 218 -5.16 -8.61 13.46
C ASP A 218 -3.79 -9.06 12.94
N GLY A 219 -2.98 -8.11 12.46
CA GLY A 219 -1.77 -8.39 11.70
C GLY A 219 -2.10 -9.18 10.43
N GLU A 220 -1.51 -10.37 10.28
CA GLU A 220 -1.77 -11.25 9.13
C GLU A 220 -2.91 -12.25 9.37
N ARG A 221 -3.45 -12.32 10.58
CA ARG A 221 -4.46 -13.34 10.93
C ARG A 221 -5.87 -12.82 10.69
N ILE A 222 -6.67 -13.58 9.94
CA ILE A 222 -8.11 -13.35 9.79
C ILE A 222 -8.86 -13.89 11.00
N PHE A 223 -9.73 -13.07 11.60
CA PHE A 223 -10.63 -13.48 12.69
C PHE A 223 -12.08 -13.63 12.23
N PHE A 224 -12.51 -12.77 11.31
CA PHE A 224 -13.85 -12.78 10.75
C PHE A 224 -13.78 -12.53 9.26
N ALA A 225 -14.60 -13.23 8.50
CA ALA A 225 -14.80 -12.96 7.09
C ALA A 225 -16.19 -13.45 6.67
N ASP A 226 -16.84 -12.71 5.78
CA ASP A 226 -18.12 -13.12 5.20
C ASP A 226 -18.39 -12.49 3.83
N ALA A 227 -19.31 -13.09 3.07
CA ALA A 227 -19.73 -12.66 1.74
C ALA A 227 -21.03 -11.83 1.73
N ASP A 228 -21.63 -11.62 2.91
CA ASP A 228 -22.79 -10.77 3.07
C ASP A 228 -22.41 -9.57 3.96
N VAL A 229 -22.67 -8.36 3.46
CA VAL A 229 -22.72 -7.15 4.30
C VAL A 229 -24.18 -6.93 4.68
N PRO A 230 -24.57 -7.09 5.96
CA PRO A 230 -25.97 -6.95 6.34
C PRO A 230 -26.50 -5.55 6.00
N GLY A 231 -27.56 -5.49 5.19
CA GLY A 231 -28.33 -4.25 4.96
C GLY A 231 -27.85 -3.33 3.83
N LEU A 232 -26.78 -3.66 3.10
CA LEU A 232 -26.36 -2.88 1.93
C LEU A 232 -26.56 -3.68 0.63
N LEU A 233 -27.48 -3.21 -0.20
CA LEU A 233 -27.72 -3.72 -1.56
C LEU A 233 -26.80 -3.05 -2.61
N ASP A 234 -26.19 -1.90 -2.27
CA ASP A 234 -25.29 -1.16 -3.14
C ASP A 234 -24.05 -0.70 -2.37
N LEU A 235 -23.03 -1.55 -2.38
CA LEU A 235 -21.77 -1.35 -1.67
C LEU A 235 -20.83 -0.40 -2.42
N THR A 236 -21.17 -0.04 -3.66
CA THR A 236 -20.38 0.84 -4.52
C THR A 236 -20.65 2.32 -4.25
N THR A 237 -21.86 2.65 -3.79
CA THR A 237 -22.27 4.05 -3.59
C THR A 237 -21.82 4.63 -2.25
N GLU A 238 -21.83 3.86 -1.14
CA GLU A 238 -21.40 4.35 0.19
C GLU A 238 -20.53 3.35 1.00
N PRO A 239 -19.25 3.14 0.63
CA PRO A 239 -18.36 2.19 1.31
C PRO A 239 -18.13 2.51 2.80
N SER A 240 -18.20 3.78 3.18
CA SER A 240 -18.02 4.21 4.58
C SER A 240 -19.15 3.73 5.49
N GLU A 241 -20.40 3.67 5.01
CA GLU A 241 -21.53 3.12 5.76
C GLU A 241 -21.36 1.61 5.95
N ALA A 242 -20.94 0.89 4.90
CA ALA A 242 -20.61 -0.52 4.97
C ALA A 242 -19.54 -0.82 6.04
N LEU A 243 -18.44 -0.06 6.02
CA LEU A 243 -17.37 -0.21 7.00
C LEU A 243 -17.88 0.06 8.43
N ARG A 244 -18.72 1.08 8.64
CA ARG A 244 -19.31 1.35 9.97
C ARG A 244 -20.21 0.21 10.44
N GLY A 245 -21.05 -0.32 9.56
CA GLY A 245 -21.90 -1.48 9.86
C GLY A 245 -21.06 -2.70 10.27
N LEU A 246 -19.99 -2.97 9.53
CA LEU A 246 -19.06 -4.08 9.81
C LEU A 246 -18.27 -3.88 11.11
N LEU A 247 -17.82 -2.66 11.41
CA LEU A 247 -17.19 -2.33 12.69
C LEU A 247 -18.19 -2.45 13.86
N GLY A 248 -19.49 -2.26 13.64
CA GLY A 248 -20.51 -2.53 14.67
C GLY A 248 -20.72 -4.03 14.99
N LEU A 249 -20.26 -4.95 14.12
CA LEU A 249 -20.52 -6.39 14.27
C LEU A 249 -19.89 -7.00 15.53
N PRO A 250 -18.59 -6.79 15.87
CA PRO A 250 -17.97 -7.37 17.06
C PRO A 250 -18.73 -7.09 18.35
N ALA A 251 -19.23 -5.87 18.55
CA ALA A 251 -20.07 -5.52 19.70
C ALA A 251 -21.45 -6.19 19.65
N GLY A 252 -22.02 -6.38 18.46
CA GLY A 252 -23.22 -7.20 18.25
C GLY A 252 -23.00 -8.66 18.64
N LEU A 253 -21.89 -9.27 18.20
CA LEU A 253 -21.53 -10.66 18.51
C LEU A 253 -21.34 -10.87 20.02
N ARG A 254 -20.70 -9.91 20.71
CA ARG A 254 -20.54 -9.92 22.16
C ARG A 254 -21.88 -9.95 22.89
N ARG A 255 -22.85 -9.13 22.45
CA ARG A 255 -24.19 -9.04 23.04
C ARG A 255 -25.07 -10.27 22.72
N ALA A 256 -24.94 -10.82 21.52
CA ALA A 256 -25.75 -11.94 21.05
C ALA A 256 -25.37 -13.30 21.68
N SER A 257 -24.33 -13.37 22.51
CA SER A 257 -23.85 -14.62 23.13
C SER A 257 -23.56 -15.74 22.11
N ILE A 258 -23.13 -15.36 20.91
CA ILE A 258 -22.76 -16.31 19.86
C ILE A 258 -21.50 -17.06 20.31
N ARG A 259 -21.44 -18.37 20.04
CA ARG A 259 -20.24 -19.17 20.34
C ARG A 259 -19.08 -18.74 19.44
N LEU A 260 -18.17 -17.97 19.99
CA LEU A 260 -16.91 -17.58 19.36
C LEU A 260 -15.81 -18.61 19.65
N THR A 261 -14.85 -18.74 18.73
CA THR A 261 -13.58 -19.41 19.05
C THR A 261 -12.79 -18.59 20.08
N ALA A 262 -11.83 -19.20 20.78
CA ALA A 262 -11.02 -18.50 21.79
C ALA A 262 -10.31 -17.26 21.20
N GLY A 263 -9.78 -17.37 19.98
CA GLY A 263 -9.16 -16.25 19.27
C GLY A 263 -10.15 -15.14 18.92
N GLN A 264 -11.33 -15.48 18.42
CA GLN A 264 -12.38 -14.49 18.12
C GLN A 264 -12.89 -13.79 19.38
N ALA A 265 -13.07 -14.53 20.48
CA ALA A 265 -13.48 -13.94 21.77
C ALA A 265 -12.42 -12.95 22.27
N TRP A 266 -11.14 -13.35 22.25
CA TRP A 266 -10.03 -12.45 22.60
C TRP A 266 -9.99 -11.20 21.72
N PHE A 267 -10.18 -11.34 20.41
CA PHE A 267 -10.17 -10.22 19.47
C PHE A 267 -11.32 -9.24 19.74
N VAL A 268 -12.52 -9.77 19.96
CA VAL A 268 -13.69 -8.95 20.32
C VAL A 268 -13.46 -8.24 21.66
N ASP A 269 -12.97 -8.94 22.68
CA ASP A 269 -12.69 -8.34 23.98
C ASP A 269 -11.62 -7.24 23.90
N ARG A 270 -10.63 -7.40 23.01
CA ARG A 270 -9.54 -6.43 22.79
C ARG A 270 -10.00 -5.18 22.04
N TYR A 271 -10.83 -5.32 21.01
CA TYR A 271 -11.13 -4.23 20.06
C TYR A 271 -12.59 -3.74 20.08
N ALA A 272 -13.53 -4.36 20.79
CA ALA A 272 -14.95 -3.98 20.73
C ALA A 272 -15.21 -2.49 20.99
N ASN A 273 -14.64 -1.93 22.06
CA ASN A 273 -14.82 -0.51 22.38
C ASN A 273 -14.27 0.41 21.28
N LEU A 274 -13.15 0.02 20.66
CA LEU A 274 -12.53 0.76 19.58
C LEU A 274 -13.43 0.72 18.33
N PHE A 275 -13.95 -0.45 17.99
CA PHE A 275 -14.84 -0.58 16.84
C PHE A 275 -16.17 0.14 17.05
N ASP A 276 -16.74 0.12 18.26
CA ASP A 276 -17.93 0.92 18.60
C ASP A 276 -17.66 2.42 18.40
N GLN A 277 -16.47 2.90 18.76
CA GLN A 277 -16.08 4.30 18.56
C GLN A 277 -16.01 4.67 17.07
N PHE A 278 -15.43 3.83 16.21
CA PHE A 278 -15.31 4.10 14.77
C PHE A 278 -16.57 3.79 13.96
N ALA A 279 -17.43 2.90 14.47
CA ALA A 279 -18.74 2.63 13.90
C ALA A 279 -19.69 3.83 14.09
N ALA A 280 -19.49 4.64 15.12
CA ALA A 280 -20.28 5.84 15.36
C ALA A 280 -19.99 6.93 14.30
N ILE A 281 -21.06 7.57 13.79
CA ILE A 281 -20.93 8.77 12.95
C ILE A 281 -20.43 9.92 13.84
N PRO A 282 -19.34 10.60 13.48
CA PRO A 282 -18.84 11.70 14.30
C PRO A 282 -19.85 12.85 14.35
N GLY A 283 -20.11 13.37 15.55
CA GLY A 283 -21.00 14.53 15.72
C GLY A 283 -20.43 15.77 15.04
N ARG A 284 -21.30 16.62 14.46
CA ARG A 284 -20.91 17.92 13.89
C ARG A 284 -20.87 19.00 15.00
N PRO A 285 -19.90 19.95 14.97
CA PRO A 285 -18.78 20.04 14.04
C PRO A 285 -17.81 18.86 14.21
N TYR A 286 -17.30 18.35 13.08
CA TYR A 286 -16.44 17.18 13.09
C TYR A 286 -15.14 17.44 13.87
N PRO A 287 -14.70 16.50 14.74
CA PRO A 287 -13.50 16.68 15.52
C PRO A 287 -12.22 16.63 14.65
N PRO A 288 -11.11 17.24 15.10
CA PRO A 288 -9.79 17.01 14.51
C PRO A 288 -9.47 15.51 14.42
N GLY A 289 -8.85 15.09 13.32
CA GLY A 289 -8.53 13.69 13.03
C GLY A 289 -9.60 12.94 12.24
N THR A 290 -10.81 13.51 12.09
CA THR A 290 -11.82 12.93 11.22
C THR A 290 -11.34 12.90 9.77
N ARG A 291 -11.45 11.71 9.16
CA ARG A 291 -11.20 11.48 7.75
C ARG A 291 -12.35 12.05 6.94
N VAL A 292 -12.04 12.81 5.90
CA VAL A 292 -13.03 13.54 5.11
C VAL A 292 -12.77 13.41 3.64
N ARG A 293 -13.86 13.46 2.87
CA ARG A 293 -13.87 13.70 1.44
C ARG A 293 -14.36 15.11 1.18
N VAL A 294 -13.65 15.83 0.34
CA VAL A 294 -13.97 17.21 -0.03
C VAL A 294 -14.27 17.27 -1.52
N ALA A 295 -15.48 17.71 -1.85
CA ALA A 295 -15.88 18.00 -3.22
C ALA A 295 -15.21 19.29 -3.70
N LEU A 296 -14.40 19.17 -4.75
CA LEU A 296 -13.63 20.25 -5.34
C LEU A 296 -14.44 21.02 -6.40
N PRO A 297 -14.08 22.28 -6.70
CA PRO A 297 -14.82 23.11 -7.66
C PRO A 297 -14.84 22.56 -9.10
N ASP A 298 -13.89 21.70 -9.46
CA ASP A 298 -13.78 21.04 -10.76
C ASP A 298 -14.65 19.77 -10.87
N GLY A 299 -15.42 19.46 -9.82
CA GLY A 299 -16.29 18.29 -9.75
C GLY A 299 -15.57 17.00 -9.34
N GLN A 300 -14.27 17.06 -9.03
CA GLN A 300 -13.55 15.93 -8.45
C GLN A 300 -13.65 15.91 -6.93
N ASP A 301 -13.34 14.77 -6.32
CA ASP A 301 -13.26 14.61 -4.88
C ASP A 301 -11.81 14.42 -4.44
N ALA A 302 -11.47 14.95 -3.26
CA ALA A 302 -10.18 14.71 -2.62
C ALA A 302 -10.36 14.25 -1.17
N ASP A 303 -9.63 13.20 -0.82
CA ASP A 303 -9.61 12.65 0.54
C ASP A 303 -8.52 13.33 1.39
N GLY A 304 -8.78 13.44 2.69
CA GLY A 304 -7.84 14.03 3.64
C GLY A 304 -8.27 13.91 5.09
N THR A 305 -7.60 14.66 5.96
CA THR A 305 -7.83 14.64 7.41
C THR A 305 -8.12 16.04 7.94
N LEU A 306 -9.14 16.18 8.79
CA LEU A 306 -9.44 17.43 9.48
C LEU A 306 -8.40 17.76 10.55
N TYR A 307 -7.96 19.01 10.56
CA TYR A 307 -7.06 19.56 11.57
C TYR A 307 -7.80 20.45 12.56
N ALA A 308 -8.78 21.21 12.09
CA ALA A 308 -9.57 22.08 12.95
C ALA A 308 -10.93 22.42 12.31
N SER A 309 -11.85 22.86 13.16
CA SER A 309 -13.12 23.46 12.78
C SER A 309 -13.23 24.83 13.45
N VAL A 310 -13.54 25.86 12.68
CA VAL A 310 -13.67 27.24 13.17
C VAL A 310 -15.06 27.75 12.82
N PRO A 311 -15.81 28.33 13.78
CA PRO A 311 -17.11 28.93 13.48
C PRO A 311 -16.94 30.11 12.53
N ARG A 312 -17.80 30.20 11.52
CA ARG A 312 -17.79 31.29 10.53
C ARG A 312 -18.59 32.48 11.04
N HIS A 313 -18.09 33.70 10.83
CA HIS A 313 -18.88 34.91 11.02
C HIS A 313 -20.07 34.91 10.05
N GLY A 314 -21.29 34.89 10.59
CA GLY A 314 -22.53 34.77 9.82
C GLY A 314 -23.21 33.39 9.86
N GLY A 315 -22.65 32.42 10.58
CA GLY A 315 -23.21 31.07 10.74
C GLY A 315 -22.49 30.00 9.90
N GLY A 316 -22.51 28.76 10.38
CA GLY A 316 -21.83 27.61 9.77
C GLY A 316 -20.38 27.42 10.26
N THR A 317 -19.73 26.38 9.74
CA THR A 317 -18.38 25.97 10.13
C THR A 317 -17.41 25.99 8.95
N ILE A 318 -16.23 26.59 9.14
CA ILE A 318 -15.08 26.44 8.26
C ILE A 318 -14.21 25.31 8.81
N TYR A 319 -13.90 24.34 7.96
CA TYR A 319 -13.02 23.23 8.30
C TYR A 319 -11.65 23.45 7.68
N ARG A 320 -10.61 23.25 8.49
CA ARG A 320 -9.21 23.19 8.06
C ARG A 320 -8.83 21.74 7.92
N TRP A 321 -8.39 21.35 6.75
CA TRP A 321 -8.12 19.95 6.42
C TRP A 321 -6.86 19.82 5.60
N ARG A 322 -6.17 18.69 5.75
CA ARG A 322 -4.98 18.38 4.97
C ARG A 322 -5.28 17.27 3.96
N PRO A 323 -5.12 17.52 2.65
CA PRO A 323 -5.24 16.49 1.62
C PRO A 323 -4.23 15.37 1.80
N ASP A 324 -4.59 14.13 1.49
CA ASP A 324 -3.66 13.00 1.57
C ASP A 324 -2.50 13.10 0.60
N VAL A 325 -2.78 13.66 -0.59
CA VAL A 325 -1.77 13.92 -1.62
C VAL A 325 -0.64 14.80 -1.08
N ALA A 326 -0.93 15.68 -0.10
CA ALA A 326 0.06 16.54 0.52
C ALA A 326 1.09 15.78 1.38
N ASN A 327 0.80 14.53 1.74
CA ASN A 327 1.70 13.64 2.49
C ASN A 327 2.52 12.72 1.57
N GLN A 328 2.29 12.76 0.26
CA GLN A 328 2.95 11.87 -0.68
C GLN A 328 4.39 12.35 -0.99
N PRO A 329 5.34 11.42 -1.23
CA PRO A 329 6.71 11.74 -1.60
C PRO A 329 6.82 12.72 -2.78
N GLY A 330 7.62 13.77 -2.64
CA GLY A 330 7.87 14.77 -3.70
C GLY A 330 6.85 15.91 -3.76
N HIS A 331 5.77 15.84 -2.96
CA HIS A 331 4.79 16.91 -2.88
C HIS A 331 5.39 18.15 -2.17
N PRO A 332 5.16 19.39 -2.65
CA PRO A 332 5.73 20.60 -2.03
C PRO A 332 5.36 20.78 -0.55
N TRP A 333 4.16 20.34 -0.15
CA TRP A 333 3.68 20.43 1.23
C TRP A 333 4.14 19.28 2.12
N GLN A 334 4.87 18.28 1.62
CA GLN A 334 5.29 17.09 2.38
C GLN A 334 6.05 17.48 3.66
N HIS A 335 6.93 18.49 3.58
CA HIS A 335 7.74 18.98 4.70
C HIS A 335 7.05 20.08 5.52
N HIS A 336 5.80 20.41 5.20
CA HIS A 336 5.00 21.41 5.89
C HIS A 336 3.75 20.76 6.47
N PRO A 337 3.88 19.94 7.54
CA PRO A 337 2.76 19.17 8.09
C PRO A 337 1.65 20.06 8.62
N ALA A 338 1.94 21.30 9.04
CA ALA A 338 0.96 22.26 9.54
C ALA A 338 0.16 23.00 8.44
N TRP A 339 0.48 22.79 7.16
CA TRP A 339 -0.28 23.38 6.05
C TRP A 339 -1.57 22.60 5.78
N ALA A 340 -2.67 23.35 5.66
CA ALA A 340 -4.01 22.87 5.43
C ALA A 340 -4.75 23.75 4.42
N LEU A 341 -5.83 23.22 3.87
CA LEU A 341 -6.83 23.93 3.07
C LEU A 341 -8.06 24.25 3.92
N GLU A 342 -8.83 25.25 3.50
CA GLU A 342 -10.13 25.58 4.11
C GLU A 342 -11.27 25.11 3.21
N THR A 343 -12.30 24.54 3.81
CA THR A 343 -13.55 24.19 3.14
C THR A 343 -14.75 24.44 4.06
N THR A 344 -15.96 24.41 3.52
CA THR A 344 -17.20 24.56 4.30
C THR A 344 -17.90 23.22 4.47
N GLU A 345 -18.82 23.14 5.43
CA GLU A 345 -19.67 21.97 5.67
C GLU A 345 -20.50 21.50 4.46
N LEU A 346 -20.68 22.33 3.44
CA LEU A 346 -21.43 22.00 2.22
C LEU A 346 -20.64 21.13 1.24
N HIS A 347 -19.30 21.19 1.31
CA HIS A 347 -18.41 20.46 0.40
C HIS A 347 -17.68 19.31 1.09
N LEU A 348 -18.04 19.03 2.35
CA LEU A 348 -17.30 18.11 3.20
C LEU A 348 -18.22 16.99 3.69
N ALA A 349 -17.80 15.76 3.44
CA ALA A 349 -18.41 14.55 3.99
C ALA A 349 -17.37 13.80 4.84
N ASP A 350 -17.79 13.26 5.98
CA ASP A 350 -16.94 12.34 6.72
C ASP A 350 -16.89 10.99 5.99
N ILE A 351 -15.70 10.42 5.93
CA ILE A 351 -15.47 9.10 5.34
C ILE A 351 -14.80 8.21 6.36
N LEU A 352 -15.02 6.90 6.22
CA LEU A 352 -14.32 5.89 6.99
C LEU A 352 -13.46 5.05 6.04
N GLY A 353 -12.20 4.87 6.40
CA GLY A 353 -11.24 4.11 5.61
C GLY A 353 -10.61 4.90 4.47
N THR A 354 -9.68 4.25 3.77
CA THR A 354 -9.10 4.73 2.52
C THR A 354 -9.77 4.02 1.36
N HIS A 355 -10.17 4.81 0.36
CA HIS A 355 -10.67 4.29 -0.90
C HIS A 355 -9.47 4.23 -1.84
N PRO A 356 -8.99 3.04 -2.20
CA PRO A 356 -8.01 2.96 -3.27
C PRO A 356 -8.64 3.59 -4.51
N THR A 357 -7.90 4.48 -5.17
CA THR A 357 -8.30 4.97 -6.49
C THR A 357 -8.33 3.74 -7.41
N ILE A 358 -9.49 3.45 -7.98
CA ILE A 358 -9.84 2.19 -8.67
C ILE A 358 -9.01 1.93 -9.96
N ASP A 359 -8.04 2.79 -10.28
CA ASP A 359 -7.05 2.49 -11.32
C ASP A 359 -6.02 1.49 -10.80
N ASP A 360 -6.37 0.22 -10.99
CA ASP A 360 -5.65 -1.01 -10.61
C ASP A 360 -4.23 -1.15 -11.19
N GLN A 361 -3.75 -0.18 -11.96
CA GLN A 361 -2.34 0.17 -12.10
C GLN A 361 -2.28 1.68 -12.33
N PRO A 362 -1.24 2.38 -11.87
CA PRO A 362 -1.06 3.73 -12.37
C PRO A 362 -0.91 3.59 -13.88
N GLU A 363 -1.78 4.25 -14.66
CA GLU A 363 -1.62 4.36 -16.13
C GLU A 363 -0.22 4.90 -16.51
N LEU A 364 0.52 5.38 -15.51
CA LEU A 364 1.79 6.03 -15.57
C LEU A 364 2.82 5.27 -14.72
N PRO A 365 4.09 5.26 -15.15
CA PRO A 365 5.14 4.64 -14.37
C PRO A 365 5.28 5.31 -13.00
N LEU A 366 5.50 4.50 -11.96
CA LEU A 366 5.80 5.00 -10.61
C LEU A 366 7.08 5.83 -10.65
N ALA A 367 7.01 7.09 -10.24
CA ALA A 367 8.15 7.99 -10.25
C ALA A 367 9.03 7.82 -8.99
N THR A 368 10.20 8.45 -9.01
CA THR A 368 11.17 8.40 -7.92
C THR A 368 10.53 8.80 -6.59
N GLY A 369 10.74 7.98 -5.56
CA GLY A 369 10.19 8.20 -4.23
C GLY A 369 8.90 7.44 -3.94
N ALA A 370 8.21 6.91 -4.95
CA ALA A 370 7.04 6.07 -4.73
C ALA A 370 7.40 4.85 -3.85
N VAL A 371 6.51 4.48 -2.94
CA VAL A 371 6.68 3.33 -2.05
C VAL A 371 5.82 2.19 -2.56
N ILE A 372 6.43 1.02 -2.72
CA ILE A 372 5.78 -0.17 -3.26
C ILE A 372 5.87 -1.33 -2.29
N ARG A 373 4.97 -2.29 -2.50
CA ARG A 373 5.04 -3.64 -1.97
C ARG A 373 5.33 -4.60 -3.10
N THR A 374 6.19 -5.59 -2.91
CA THR A 374 6.37 -6.65 -3.90
C THR A 374 5.11 -7.53 -3.95
N VAL A 375 4.84 -8.20 -5.08
CA VAL A 375 3.69 -9.11 -5.17
C VAL A 375 4.04 -10.45 -4.52
N ASP A 376 5.14 -11.07 -4.97
CA ASP A 376 5.56 -12.41 -4.57
C ASP A 376 7.08 -12.57 -4.45
N ASP A 377 7.85 -11.48 -4.50
CA ASP A 377 9.30 -11.53 -4.33
C ASP A 377 9.66 -11.89 -2.87
N PRO A 378 10.37 -13.00 -2.63
CA PRO A 378 10.69 -13.45 -1.27
C PRO A 378 11.85 -12.68 -0.64
N ARG A 379 12.58 -11.85 -1.41
CA ARG A 379 13.77 -11.16 -0.91
C ARG A 379 13.44 -9.99 0.00
N PHE A 380 12.31 -9.32 -0.24
CA PHE A 380 11.84 -8.16 0.52
C PHE A 380 10.34 -7.91 0.25
N THR A 381 9.68 -7.15 1.14
CA THR A 381 8.26 -6.84 1.08
C THR A 381 8.00 -5.42 0.64
N VAL A 382 8.71 -4.44 1.18
CA VAL A 382 8.47 -3.01 0.95
C VAL A 382 9.74 -2.34 0.43
N GLY A 383 9.60 -1.38 -0.48
CA GLY A 383 10.74 -0.60 -0.94
C GLY A 383 10.34 0.71 -1.60
N THR A 384 11.34 1.56 -1.84
CA THR A 384 11.19 2.84 -2.56
C THR A 384 11.67 2.70 -4.00
N VAL A 385 10.84 3.13 -4.95
CA VAL A 385 11.22 3.24 -6.35
C VAL A 385 12.24 4.36 -6.52
N LEU A 386 13.41 4.04 -7.04
CA LEU A 386 14.45 4.99 -7.43
C LEU A 386 14.27 5.41 -8.89
N ARG A 387 13.98 4.43 -9.77
CA ARG A 387 13.85 4.63 -11.22
C ARG A 387 12.73 3.80 -11.81
N ALA A 388 12.13 4.31 -12.88
CA ALA A 388 11.29 3.55 -13.79
C ALA A 388 11.97 3.44 -15.16
N LEU A 389 12.11 2.23 -15.67
CA LEU A 389 12.80 1.93 -16.93
C LEU A 389 11.81 1.28 -17.90
N GLN A 390 11.65 1.90 -19.06
CA GLN A 390 10.84 1.35 -20.14
C GLN A 390 11.76 0.97 -21.29
N TYR A 391 11.97 -0.33 -21.50
CA TYR A 391 12.67 -0.84 -22.67
C TYR A 391 11.72 -0.93 -23.87
N ARG A 392 12.27 -1.03 -25.10
CA ARG A 392 11.47 -0.96 -26.36
C ARG A 392 10.37 -2.02 -26.46
N THR A 393 10.50 -3.14 -25.76
CA THR A 393 9.51 -4.22 -25.68
C THR A 393 9.47 -4.76 -24.26
N GLY A 394 8.29 -4.79 -23.64
CA GLY A 394 8.07 -5.38 -22.31
C GLY A 394 7.42 -4.43 -21.31
N SER A 395 7.03 -4.98 -20.16
CA SER A 395 6.51 -4.22 -19.03
C SER A 395 7.57 -3.26 -18.47
N PRO A 396 7.18 -2.11 -17.90
CA PRO A 396 8.13 -1.24 -17.21
C PRO A 396 8.85 -2.02 -16.11
N MET A 397 10.11 -1.67 -15.87
CA MET A 397 10.92 -2.19 -14.79
C MET A 397 11.17 -1.08 -13.77
N TYR A 398 11.12 -1.40 -12.50
CA TYR A 398 11.42 -0.47 -11.42
C TYR A 398 12.72 -0.87 -10.73
N GLU A 399 13.64 0.08 -10.61
CA GLU A 399 14.76 -0.03 -9.68
C GLU A 399 14.25 0.37 -8.29
N VAL A 400 14.23 -0.58 -7.37
CA VAL A 400 13.64 -0.41 -6.03
C VAL A 400 14.73 -0.58 -4.98
N GLN A 401 14.85 0.37 -4.05
CA GLN A 401 15.63 0.21 -2.82
C GLN A 401 14.76 -0.49 -1.76
N PRO A 402 15.09 -1.73 -1.36
CA PRO A 402 14.33 -2.45 -0.34
C PRO A 402 14.46 -1.78 1.04
N HIS A 403 13.38 -1.87 1.83
CA HIS A 403 13.32 -1.36 3.20
C HIS A 403 13.55 -2.47 4.21
N ASP A 404 12.88 -3.61 4.06
CA ASP A 404 12.87 -4.71 5.03
C ASP A 404 13.95 -5.78 4.78
N ALA A 405 14.92 -5.48 3.90
CA ALA A 405 16.12 -6.29 3.71
C ALA A 405 17.36 -5.40 3.46
N PRO A 406 18.51 -5.65 4.12
CA PRO A 406 19.73 -4.86 3.93
C PRO A 406 20.41 -5.27 2.61
N MET A 407 19.86 -4.81 1.50
CA MET A 407 20.35 -5.13 0.17
C MET A 407 20.41 -3.91 -0.74
N ARG A 408 21.24 -4.03 -1.78
CA ARG A 408 21.35 -3.05 -2.85
C ARG A 408 20.04 -2.95 -3.64
N PRO A 409 19.83 -1.86 -4.41
CA PRO A 409 18.68 -1.74 -5.27
C PRO A 409 18.47 -2.95 -6.19
N VAL A 410 17.20 -3.31 -6.39
CA VAL A 410 16.76 -4.48 -7.15
C VAL A 410 15.88 -4.03 -8.32
N LEU A 411 16.05 -4.64 -9.49
CA LEU A 411 15.15 -4.45 -10.63
C LEU A 411 13.96 -5.42 -10.54
N LEU A 412 12.74 -4.88 -10.57
CA LEU A 412 11.49 -5.64 -10.59
C LEU A 412 10.61 -5.22 -11.77
N PRO A 413 9.90 -6.15 -12.43
CA PRO A 413 8.90 -5.77 -13.42
C PRO A 413 7.67 -5.14 -12.76
N ALA A 414 6.93 -4.33 -13.51
CA ALA A 414 5.79 -3.58 -13.00
C ALA A 414 4.64 -4.46 -12.50
N ASP A 415 4.49 -5.67 -13.04
CA ASP A 415 3.50 -6.64 -12.58
C ASP A 415 3.91 -7.37 -11.30
N ALA A 416 5.14 -7.15 -10.81
CA ALA A 416 5.65 -7.71 -9.55
C ALA A 416 5.62 -6.69 -8.39
N VAL A 417 5.02 -5.51 -8.59
CA VAL A 417 4.91 -4.48 -7.56
C VAL A 417 3.48 -3.94 -7.45
N LEU A 418 3.11 -3.54 -6.24
CA LEU A 418 1.86 -2.85 -5.92
C LEU A 418 2.20 -1.49 -5.28
N PRO A 419 1.65 -0.37 -5.76
CA PRO A 419 1.89 0.92 -5.11
C PRO A 419 1.24 0.96 -3.73
N LEU A 420 2.03 1.31 -2.71
CA LEU A 420 1.52 1.65 -1.37
C LEU A 420 1.35 3.17 -1.23
N ARG A 421 2.29 3.95 -1.79
CA ARG A 421 2.23 5.41 -1.87
C ARG A 421 2.83 5.86 -3.19
N SER A 422 2.06 6.57 -3.98
CA SER A 422 2.56 7.24 -5.19
C SER A 422 3.41 8.45 -4.81
N SER A 423 4.25 8.92 -5.74
CA SER A 423 4.98 10.18 -5.61
C SER A 423 4.29 11.29 -6.40
N VAL A 424 4.33 12.53 -5.91
CA VAL A 424 3.58 13.67 -6.44
C VAL A 424 4.53 14.82 -6.74
N TRP A 425 5.35 14.63 -7.77
CA TRP A 425 6.23 15.70 -8.25
C TRP A 425 5.44 16.71 -9.06
N PRO A 426 5.57 18.03 -8.80
CA PRO A 426 4.77 19.05 -9.50
C PRO A 426 5.22 19.29 -10.95
N SER A 427 6.52 19.11 -11.24
CA SER A 427 7.12 19.34 -12.57
C SER A 427 8.37 18.49 -12.78
N LEU A 428 8.79 18.32 -14.04
CA LEU A 428 10.01 17.56 -14.35
C LEU A 428 11.25 18.23 -13.75
N ASP A 429 11.34 19.56 -13.76
CA ASP A 429 12.47 20.29 -13.20
C ASP A 429 12.67 20.01 -11.71
N ARG A 430 11.58 19.94 -10.94
CA ARG A 430 11.63 19.63 -9.50
C ARG A 430 12.08 18.20 -9.25
N LEU A 431 11.56 17.25 -10.03
CA LEU A 431 11.99 15.85 -9.99
C LEU A 431 13.47 15.72 -10.33
N LEU A 432 13.94 16.35 -11.41
CA LEU A 432 15.33 16.31 -11.85
C LEU A 432 16.29 16.94 -10.84
N THR A 433 15.90 18.07 -10.25
CA THR A 433 16.68 18.73 -9.18
C THR A 433 16.84 17.81 -7.98
N ALA A 434 15.74 17.25 -7.47
CA ALA A 434 15.78 16.34 -6.33
C ALA A 434 16.63 15.09 -6.61
N ARG A 435 16.58 14.57 -7.83
CA ARG A 435 17.41 13.43 -8.25
C ARG A 435 18.88 13.77 -8.33
N ALA A 436 19.22 14.94 -8.89
CA ALA A 436 20.60 15.39 -8.97
C ALA A 436 21.21 15.57 -7.57
N GLU A 437 20.46 16.15 -6.63
CA GLU A 437 20.88 16.30 -5.23
C GLU A 437 21.12 14.96 -4.53
N ALA A 438 20.33 13.94 -4.89
CA ALA A 438 20.48 12.58 -4.37
C ALA A 438 21.54 11.73 -5.08
N GLY A 439 22.22 12.26 -6.11
CA GLY A 439 23.18 11.51 -6.92
C GLY A 439 22.54 10.44 -7.82
N LEU A 440 21.28 10.62 -8.22
CA LEU A 440 20.56 9.71 -9.14
C LEU A 440 20.65 10.21 -10.59
N ASP A 441 21.82 10.03 -11.19
CA ASP A 441 22.09 10.39 -12.60
C ASP A 441 21.08 9.76 -13.55
N LEU A 442 20.66 10.44 -14.62
CA LEU A 442 19.74 9.88 -15.61
C LEU A 442 20.38 8.70 -16.36
N ILE A 443 19.60 7.68 -16.73
CA ILE A 443 20.07 6.57 -17.57
C ILE A 443 19.20 6.39 -18.82
N PRO A 444 19.77 5.90 -19.95
CA PRO A 444 18.97 5.62 -21.15
C PRO A 444 17.82 4.65 -20.88
N GLY A 445 16.64 4.96 -21.42
CA GLY A 445 15.43 4.14 -21.26
C GLY A 445 14.62 4.46 -20.01
N GLU A 446 15.10 5.35 -19.15
CA GLU A 446 14.36 5.83 -17.98
C GLU A 446 13.12 6.66 -18.38
N VAL A 447 12.02 6.47 -17.65
CA VAL A 447 10.80 7.25 -17.78
C VAL A 447 10.62 8.08 -16.53
N LEU A 448 10.42 9.38 -16.72
CA LEU A 448 10.16 10.35 -15.68
C LEU A 448 8.67 10.70 -15.74
N ALA A 449 8.00 10.67 -14.59
CA ALA A 449 6.59 11.01 -14.48
C ALA A 449 6.35 11.98 -13.32
N THR A 450 5.47 12.95 -13.54
CA THR A 450 5.08 13.98 -12.59
C THR A 450 3.55 14.09 -12.59
N THR A 451 2.98 15.03 -11.83
CA THR A 451 1.53 15.31 -11.88
C THR A 451 1.10 15.99 -13.17
N THR A 452 2.03 16.53 -13.95
CA THR A 452 1.73 17.38 -15.11
C THR A 452 2.35 16.89 -16.40
N GLU A 453 3.42 16.09 -16.32
CA GLU A 453 4.28 15.79 -17.44
C GLU A 453 4.80 14.36 -17.35
N THR A 454 5.09 13.77 -18.51
CA THR A 454 5.91 12.56 -18.63
C THR A 454 7.01 12.81 -19.64
N ALA A 455 8.17 12.22 -19.43
CA ALA A 455 9.31 12.30 -20.35
C ALA A 455 10.09 11.00 -20.36
N ARG A 456 10.79 10.72 -21.46
CA ARG A 456 11.67 9.56 -21.59
C ARG A 456 13.11 10.01 -21.81
N VAL A 457 14.05 9.38 -21.11
CA VAL A 457 15.47 9.60 -21.30
C VAL A 457 15.96 8.75 -22.46
N THR A 458 16.54 9.38 -23.47
CA THR A 458 17.22 8.65 -24.56
C THR A 458 18.68 9.03 -24.64
N ASP A 459 19.48 8.07 -25.09
CA ASP A 459 20.86 8.33 -25.44
C ASP A 459 20.92 9.18 -26.72
N SER A 460 21.82 10.16 -26.74
CA SER A 460 22.05 11.05 -27.87
C SER A 460 23.55 11.32 -27.97
N PRO A 461 24.11 11.44 -29.20
CA PRO A 461 25.56 11.51 -29.44
C PRO A 461 26.29 12.67 -28.74
N HIS A 462 25.56 13.64 -28.19
CA HIS A 462 26.13 14.81 -27.52
C HIS A 462 25.81 14.94 -26.03
N ARG A 463 24.94 14.08 -25.47
CA ARG A 463 24.51 13.95 -24.04
C ARG A 463 23.15 13.26 -23.97
N LEU A 464 22.81 12.72 -22.79
CA LEU A 464 21.45 12.29 -22.44
C LEU A 464 20.46 13.44 -22.63
N ARG A 465 19.33 13.16 -23.30
CA ARG A 465 18.27 14.14 -23.53
C ARG A 465 16.93 13.58 -23.09
N LEU A 466 16.07 14.49 -22.61
CA LEU A 466 14.65 14.22 -22.44
C LEU A 466 13.99 14.27 -23.81
N HIS A 467 13.31 13.20 -24.17
CA HIS A 467 12.48 13.09 -25.36
C HIS A 467 11.04 12.82 -24.94
N ASP A 468 10.13 13.11 -25.87
CA ASP A 468 8.71 12.78 -25.73
C ASP A 468 8.07 13.41 -24.47
N VAL A 469 8.42 14.66 -24.19
CA VAL A 469 7.81 15.43 -23.10
C VAL A 469 6.35 15.67 -23.47
N ARG A 470 5.43 15.00 -22.77
CA ARG A 470 3.99 15.11 -23.02
C ARG A 470 3.28 15.63 -21.78
N PRO A 471 2.32 16.55 -21.94
CA PRO A 471 1.41 16.89 -20.86
C PRO A 471 0.65 15.64 -20.45
N ARG A 472 0.50 15.45 -19.15
CA ARG A 472 -0.25 14.34 -18.57
C ARG A 472 -1.75 14.60 -18.77
N PRO A 473 -2.54 13.59 -19.17
CA PRO A 473 -3.99 13.68 -19.09
C PRO A 473 -4.41 13.98 -17.63
N PRO A 474 -5.56 14.63 -17.40
CA PRO A 474 -5.98 15.00 -16.05
C PRO A 474 -6.12 13.73 -15.19
N GLY A 475 -5.19 13.55 -14.25
CA GLY A 475 -5.30 12.57 -13.17
C GLY A 475 -6.15 13.13 -12.02
N PRO A 476 -6.20 12.45 -10.87
CA PRO A 476 -6.81 13.02 -9.67
C PRO A 476 -6.16 14.37 -9.37
N ALA A 477 -7.01 15.39 -9.21
CA ALA A 477 -6.60 16.76 -8.99
C ALA A 477 -5.84 16.85 -7.67
N ASP A 478 -4.70 17.55 -7.71
CA ASP A 478 -4.04 18.01 -6.49
C ASP A 478 -4.75 19.28 -6.03
N PRO A 479 -5.58 19.24 -4.97
CA PRO A 479 -6.35 20.40 -4.50
C PRO A 479 -5.46 21.51 -3.93
N THR A 480 -4.17 21.25 -3.75
CA THR A 480 -3.20 22.25 -3.28
C THR A 480 -2.69 23.15 -4.40
N ARG A 481 -2.92 22.76 -5.67
CA ARG A 481 -2.35 23.44 -6.83
C ARG A 481 -2.93 24.85 -6.98
N GLY A 482 -2.08 25.86 -6.80
CA GLY A 482 -2.46 27.26 -6.97
C GLY A 482 -3.26 27.85 -5.80
N VAL A 483 -3.39 27.12 -4.69
CA VAL A 483 -4.09 27.57 -3.49
C VAL A 483 -3.07 27.90 -2.40
N ALA A 484 -3.20 29.05 -1.76
CA ALA A 484 -2.34 29.42 -0.63
C ALA A 484 -2.71 28.57 0.60
N PRO A 485 -1.73 27.91 1.25
CA PRO A 485 -2.02 27.12 2.45
C PRO A 485 -2.41 28.02 3.63
N VAL A 486 -3.30 27.52 4.47
CA VAL A 486 -3.54 28.04 5.81
C VAL A 486 -2.71 27.22 6.80
N THR A 487 -2.03 27.90 7.74
CA THR A 487 -1.20 27.24 8.75
C THR A 487 -2.02 27.00 10.02
N VAL A 488 -2.02 25.77 10.53
CA VAL A 488 -2.53 25.43 11.86
C VAL A 488 -1.37 25.42 12.88
N PRO A 489 -1.63 25.48 14.20
CA PRO A 489 -0.56 25.30 15.20
C PRO A 489 0.17 23.97 15.01
N ASP A 490 1.50 23.97 15.15
CA ASP A 490 2.37 22.79 14.94
C ASP A 490 2.08 21.62 15.91
N GLU A 491 1.42 21.92 17.03
CA GLU A 491 0.95 20.93 18.00
C GLU A 491 -0.17 20.05 17.41
N VAL A 492 -0.98 20.56 16.49
CA VAL A 492 -2.14 19.84 15.93
C VAL A 492 -1.70 18.61 15.13
N PRO A 493 -0.79 18.70 14.13
CA PRO A 493 -0.28 17.51 13.45
C PRO A 493 0.32 16.47 14.40
N THR A 494 1.05 16.94 15.42
CA THR A 494 1.70 16.07 16.42
C THR A 494 0.66 15.31 17.26
N LEU A 495 -0.37 16.00 17.74
CA LEU A 495 -1.48 15.39 18.49
C LEU A 495 -2.27 14.41 17.62
N LEU A 496 -2.52 14.75 16.36
CA LEU A 496 -3.24 13.86 15.45
C LEU A 496 -2.45 12.59 15.13
N ALA A 497 -1.12 12.67 15.03
CA ALA A 497 -0.28 11.47 14.89
C ALA A 497 -0.40 10.55 16.12
N VAL A 498 -0.53 11.12 17.32
CA VAL A 498 -0.73 10.36 18.58
C VAL A 498 -2.16 9.81 18.70
N LEU A 499 -3.16 10.53 18.19
CA LEU A 499 -4.58 10.14 18.29
C LEU A 499 -5.01 9.15 17.21
N SER A 500 -4.31 9.08 16.08
CA SER A 500 -4.60 8.16 14.96
C SER A 500 -4.28 6.68 15.29
N GLY A 501 -3.72 6.41 16.46
CA GLY A 501 -3.42 5.08 16.97
C GLY A 501 -2.30 5.12 18.00
N PRO A 502 -1.97 3.98 18.64
CA PRO A 502 -0.68 3.90 19.31
C PRO A 502 0.36 4.16 18.22
N ALA A 503 0.96 5.35 18.20
CA ALA A 503 2.13 5.59 17.38
C ALA A 503 3.13 4.52 17.81
N PRO A 504 3.49 3.55 16.94
CA PRO A 504 4.57 2.66 17.29
C PRO A 504 5.79 3.58 17.42
N THR A 505 6.20 3.85 18.67
CA THR A 505 7.50 4.43 18.93
C THR A 505 8.49 3.60 18.14
N ALA A 506 9.40 4.24 17.41
CA ALA A 506 10.39 3.50 16.64
C ALA A 506 11.06 2.48 17.57
N THR A 507 10.86 1.20 17.29
CA THR A 507 11.47 0.12 18.07
C THR A 507 12.61 -0.43 17.25
N SER A 508 13.74 -0.68 17.90
CA SER A 508 14.89 -1.28 17.25
C SER A 508 15.25 -2.60 17.89
N GLN A 509 15.50 -3.62 17.07
CA GLN A 509 15.91 -4.94 17.51
C GLN A 509 17.07 -5.44 16.65
N LEU A 510 18.11 -5.99 17.29
CA LEU A 510 19.20 -6.66 16.59
C LEU A 510 18.82 -8.12 16.35
N VAL A 511 18.86 -8.56 15.09
CA VAL A 511 18.67 -9.96 14.69
C VAL A 511 19.88 -10.38 13.87
N GLY A 512 20.78 -11.16 14.47
CA GLY A 512 22.06 -11.51 13.85
C GLY A 512 22.91 -10.25 13.61
N THR A 513 23.19 -9.95 12.34
CA THR A 513 23.96 -8.76 11.90
C THR A 513 23.07 -7.62 11.37
N THR A 514 21.76 -7.76 11.49
CA THR A 514 20.78 -6.83 10.92
C THR A 514 20.02 -6.13 12.03
N ARG A 515 20.02 -4.80 11.98
CA ARG A 515 19.15 -3.98 12.82
C ARG A 515 17.80 -3.84 12.13
N LEU A 516 16.74 -4.23 12.82
CA LEU A 516 15.37 -3.99 12.41
C LEU A 516 14.84 -2.77 13.18
N VAL A 517 14.45 -1.72 12.46
CA VAL A 517 13.80 -0.51 13.01
C VAL A 517 12.38 -0.47 12.49
N ARG A 518 11.39 -0.52 13.38
CA ARG A 518 9.97 -0.40 12.99
C ARG A 518 9.55 1.05 12.97
N ASP A 519 9.15 1.56 11.82
CA ASP A 519 8.67 2.92 11.65
C ASP A 519 7.20 2.92 11.18
N PRO A 520 6.30 3.75 11.76
CA PRO A 520 4.90 3.79 11.35
C PRO A 520 4.67 4.21 9.89
N ILE A 521 5.61 4.96 9.32
CA ILE A 521 5.46 5.60 8.01
C ILE A 521 6.17 4.77 6.93
N HIS A 522 7.33 4.21 7.24
CA HIS A 522 8.14 3.42 6.30
C HIS A 522 7.97 1.91 6.48
N GLY A 523 7.38 1.45 7.57
CA GLY A 523 7.27 0.04 7.92
C GLY A 523 8.56 -0.48 8.58
N ASP A 524 8.86 -1.76 8.38
CA ASP A 524 10.08 -2.37 8.89
C ASP A 524 11.29 -1.96 8.03
N LEU A 525 12.29 -1.34 8.66
CA LEU A 525 13.57 -0.96 8.06
C LEU A 525 14.66 -1.92 8.55
N ALA A 526 15.32 -2.63 7.63
CA ALA A 526 16.36 -3.59 7.90
C ALA A 526 17.70 -3.11 7.36
N VAL A 527 18.65 -2.88 8.25
CA VAL A 527 19.96 -2.27 7.92
C VAL A 527 21.08 -3.14 8.48
N HIS A 528 22.23 -3.18 7.81
CA HIS A 528 23.42 -3.78 8.41
C HIS A 528 23.81 -3.02 9.68
N GLU A 529 24.04 -3.75 10.78
CA GLU A 529 24.33 -3.16 12.09
C GLU A 529 25.52 -2.19 12.05
N VAL A 530 26.56 -2.51 11.28
CA VAL A 530 27.75 -1.65 11.15
C VAL A 530 27.40 -0.29 10.54
N GLU A 531 26.61 -0.29 9.46
CA GLU A 531 26.18 0.94 8.77
C GLU A 531 25.24 1.76 9.66
N TYR A 532 24.36 1.07 10.39
CA TYR A 532 23.45 1.70 11.35
C TYR A 532 24.21 2.38 12.51
N GLN A 533 25.22 1.72 13.09
CA GLN A 533 26.04 2.31 14.16
C GLN A 533 26.88 3.49 13.65
N GLN A 534 27.40 3.42 12.42
CA GLN A 534 28.09 4.55 11.79
C GLN A 534 27.15 5.75 11.60
N ALA A 535 25.90 5.51 11.19
CA ALA A 535 24.89 6.56 11.07
C ALA A 535 24.53 7.16 12.43
N LEU A 536 24.30 6.34 13.47
CA LEU A 536 24.00 6.82 14.82
C LEU A 536 25.12 7.64 15.46
N ALA A 537 26.38 7.43 15.05
CA ALA A 537 27.51 8.23 15.52
C ALA A 537 27.53 9.65 14.92
N LEU A 538 26.73 9.93 13.89
CA LEU A 538 26.57 11.27 13.32
C LEU A 538 25.58 12.10 14.16
N SER A 539 25.77 13.42 14.21
CA SER A 539 24.79 14.30 14.87
C SER A 539 23.45 14.31 14.12
N PRO A 540 22.33 14.56 14.81
CA PRO A 540 21.01 14.67 14.18
C PRO A 540 21.00 15.66 13.00
N ASP A 541 21.67 16.81 13.12
CA ASP A 541 21.78 17.80 12.05
C ASP A 541 22.51 17.25 10.81
N ARG A 542 23.57 16.45 11.01
CA ARG A 542 24.31 15.84 9.90
C ARG A 542 23.46 14.81 9.18
N LEU A 543 22.75 13.95 9.93
CA LEU A 543 21.83 12.99 9.33
C LEU A 543 20.68 13.69 8.61
N GLY A 544 20.13 14.75 9.21
CA GLY A 544 19.11 15.62 8.59
C GLY A 544 19.61 16.19 7.25
N ASN A 545 20.84 16.71 7.21
CA ASN A 545 21.45 17.21 5.98
C ASN A 545 21.69 16.13 4.91
N LEU A 546 22.01 14.89 5.32
CA LEU A 546 22.15 13.76 4.39
C LEU A 546 20.80 13.38 3.77
N LEU A 547 19.75 13.33 4.58
CA LEU A 547 18.39 13.01 4.14
C LEU A 547 17.71 14.16 3.40
N ALA A 548 18.06 15.42 3.68
CA ALA A 548 17.54 16.59 2.98
C ALA A 548 17.82 16.55 1.46
N ARG A 549 18.90 15.87 1.06
CA ARG A 549 19.21 15.60 -0.36
C ARG A 549 18.27 14.59 -1.04
N ARG A 550 17.41 13.93 -0.26
CA ARG A 550 16.42 12.93 -0.70
C ARG A 550 15.05 13.32 -0.18
N PRO A 551 14.46 14.41 -0.71
CA PRO A 551 13.22 14.98 -0.17
C PRO A 551 12.04 13.98 -0.16
N TRP A 552 12.08 12.94 -1.00
CA TRP A 552 11.06 11.89 -1.00
C TRP A 552 11.07 10.96 0.23
N LEU A 553 12.13 10.95 1.04
CA LEU A 553 12.25 10.04 2.19
C LEU A 553 11.69 10.60 3.50
N SER A 554 11.50 11.91 3.63
CA SER A 554 11.21 12.49 4.95
C SER A 554 9.72 12.72 5.17
N PRO A 555 9.08 12.00 6.10
CA PRO A 555 7.99 12.56 6.88
C PRO A 555 8.61 13.50 7.93
N ALA A 556 7.91 14.56 8.32
CA ALA A 556 8.45 15.56 9.23
C ALA A 556 8.88 14.94 10.58
N ASN A 557 10.10 15.27 11.03
CA ASN A 557 10.69 14.91 12.33
C ASN A 557 10.60 13.42 12.73
N PRO A 558 11.22 12.48 11.98
CA PRO A 558 11.26 11.09 12.39
C PRO A 558 12.14 10.90 13.65
N PRO A 559 11.91 9.84 14.45
CA PRO A 559 12.84 9.44 15.50
C PRO A 559 14.27 9.25 14.96
N LEU A 560 15.27 9.51 15.80
CA LEU A 560 16.68 9.44 15.40
C LEU A 560 17.06 8.07 14.82
N GLU A 561 16.50 7.00 15.39
CA GLU A 561 16.67 5.62 14.93
C GLU A 561 16.16 5.42 13.50
N THR A 562 14.99 5.97 13.17
CA THR A 562 14.44 5.95 11.80
C THR A 562 15.34 6.75 10.86
N VAL A 563 15.76 7.95 11.27
CA VAL A 563 16.64 8.82 10.47
C VAL A 563 17.97 8.12 10.17
N ALA A 564 18.59 7.50 11.18
CA ALA A 564 19.84 6.76 11.02
C ALA A 564 19.67 5.54 10.11
N ALA A 565 18.57 4.79 10.25
CA ALA A 565 18.27 3.64 9.39
C ALA A 565 18.08 4.08 7.93
N LEU A 566 17.26 5.11 7.67
CA LEU A 566 17.05 5.66 6.32
C LEU A 566 18.37 6.16 5.70
N ALA A 567 19.20 6.86 6.48
CA ALA A 567 20.50 7.33 6.00
C ALA A 567 21.43 6.15 5.67
N ALA A 568 21.52 5.13 6.53
CA ALA A 568 22.36 3.97 6.26
C ALA A 568 21.89 3.19 5.01
N MET A 569 20.58 3.04 4.78
CA MET A 569 20.06 2.34 3.60
C MET A 569 20.25 3.13 2.29
N HIS A 570 19.95 4.43 2.31
CA HIS A 570 19.89 5.24 1.08
C HIS A 570 21.17 6.01 0.79
N THR A 571 22.07 6.12 1.77
CA THR A 571 23.36 6.85 1.70
C THR A 571 24.52 6.13 2.42
N PRO A 572 24.72 4.81 2.26
CA PRO A 572 25.74 4.11 3.03
C PRO A 572 27.15 4.71 2.83
N LEU A 573 27.47 5.14 1.61
CA LEU A 573 28.75 5.78 1.30
C LEU A 573 28.91 7.18 1.89
N ASP A 574 27.86 8.01 1.88
CA ASP A 574 27.93 9.35 2.47
C ASP A 574 28.01 9.28 4.00
N VAL A 575 27.28 8.33 4.62
CA VAL A 575 27.38 8.03 6.05
C VAL A 575 28.80 7.61 6.41
N LEU A 576 29.37 6.64 5.68
CA LEU A 576 30.74 6.19 5.89
C LEU A 576 31.73 7.34 5.75
N THR A 577 31.58 8.15 4.70
CA THR A 577 32.44 9.31 4.45
C THR A 577 32.35 10.30 5.62
N ALA A 578 31.14 10.69 6.02
CA ALA A 578 30.93 11.62 7.13
C ALA A 578 31.46 11.07 8.47
N PHE A 579 31.34 9.76 8.69
CA PHE A 579 31.86 9.07 9.87
C PHE A 579 33.39 9.06 9.90
N VAL A 580 34.05 8.75 8.78
CA VAL A 580 35.53 8.78 8.70
C VAL A 580 36.06 10.20 9.00
N HIS A 581 35.37 11.24 8.56
CA HIS A 581 35.75 12.63 8.86
C HIS A 581 35.58 13.00 10.35
N LEU A 582 34.75 12.29 11.13
CA LEU A 582 34.70 12.47 12.59
C LEU A 582 35.96 11.93 13.29
N GLY A 583 36.58 10.91 12.71
CA GLY A 583 37.79 10.28 13.25
C GLY A 583 39.10 10.98 12.89
N GLN A 584 39.07 11.98 12.00
CA GLN A 584 40.26 12.75 11.65
C GLN A 584 40.43 13.94 12.62
N PRO A 585 41.59 14.10 13.27
CA PRO A 585 41.87 15.31 14.02
C PRO A 585 41.80 16.49 13.05
N SER A 586 41.06 17.54 13.40
CA SER A 586 41.01 18.77 12.61
C SER A 586 42.44 19.18 12.26
N PRO A 587 42.77 19.45 10.98
CA PRO A 587 44.11 19.89 10.63
C PRO A 587 44.41 21.12 11.47
N THR A 588 45.36 20.98 12.38
CA THR A 588 45.82 22.06 13.22
C THR A 588 46.36 23.10 12.26
N SER A 589 45.65 24.21 12.10
CA SER A 589 46.14 25.38 11.41
C SER A 589 47.50 25.70 12.00
N THR A 590 48.55 25.29 11.32
CA THR A 590 49.92 25.54 11.71
C THR A 590 50.14 27.00 11.33
N THR A 591 49.83 27.88 12.28
CA THR A 591 50.27 29.26 12.24
C THR A 591 51.79 29.23 12.18
N SER A 592 52.33 29.37 10.96
CA SER A 592 53.76 29.52 10.71
C SER A 592 54.17 30.89 11.24
N THR A 593 54.49 30.96 12.53
CA THR A 593 55.29 32.04 13.11
C THR A 593 56.76 31.66 12.92
N LEU A 594 57.30 31.98 11.75
CA LEU A 594 58.74 32.16 11.58
C LEU A 594 59.00 33.66 11.65
N GLY A 595 59.47 34.12 12.80
CA GLY A 595 59.98 35.48 12.95
C GLY A 595 61.33 35.61 12.25
N ASP A 596 61.53 36.73 11.56
CA ASP A 596 62.84 37.37 11.52
C ASP A 596 62.67 38.90 11.60
N ARG A 597 63.64 39.51 12.27
CA ARG A 597 63.64 40.80 12.98
C ARG A 597 63.73 42.03 12.08
N GLY A 598 63.25 43.16 12.60
CA GLY A 598 64.00 44.42 12.46
C GLY A 598 63.26 45.76 12.62
N ILE A 599 63.34 46.32 13.84
CA ILE A 599 63.62 47.75 14.15
C ILE A 599 62.47 48.78 14.09
N GLU A 600 62.21 49.35 15.29
CA GLU A 600 61.79 50.73 15.69
C GLU A 600 60.58 51.38 14.96
N ASP A 601 59.63 52.04 15.61
CA ASP A 601 59.83 53.13 16.58
C ASP A 601 58.54 53.46 17.37
N ALA A 602 58.73 54.18 18.46
CA ALA A 602 57.84 54.49 19.57
C ALA A 602 56.63 55.41 19.24
N ALA A 603 55.55 55.28 20.01
CA ALA A 603 55.23 56.24 21.09
C ALA A 603 53.73 56.34 21.45
N ARG A 604 53.48 56.12 22.76
CA ARG A 604 52.54 56.81 23.66
C ARG A 604 51.04 56.44 23.75
N PRO A 605 50.44 56.66 24.96
CA PRO A 605 49.35 55.85 25.50
C PRO A 605 48.07 56.63 25.89
N ALA A 606 47.02 55.84 26.18
CA ALA A 606 45.94 55.98 27.16
C ALA A 606 45.28 57.35 27.46
N VAL A 607 43.94 57.41 27.31
CA VAL A 607 43.04 58.16 28.23
C VAL A 607 41.70 57.41 28.41
N SER A 608 41.49 56.99 29.66
CA SER A 608 40.32 56.97 30.56
C SER A 608 38.85 57.05 30.06
N SER A 609 38.06 56.14 30.67
CA SER A 609 36.61 56.00 30.97
C SER A 609 35.87 57.27 31.47
N PRO A 610 34.66 57.19 32.10
CA PRO A 610 33.37 56.50 31.83
C PRO A 610 32.16 57.49 31.87
N ASP A 611 30.91 57.02 31.67
CA ASP A 611 29.74 57.24 32.57
C ASP A 611 28.36 57.13 31.85
N ASN A 612 27.55 56.22 32.40
CA ASN A 612 26.08 56.05 32.28
C ASN A 612 25.34 57.26 32.92
N PRO A 613 24.02 57.55 32.72
CA PRO A 613 22.90 56.59 32.90
C PRO A 613 21.61 56.86 32.05
N PRO A 614 20.51 56.10 32.27
CA PRO A 614 19.31 56.08 31.41
C PRO A 614 18.16 56.97 31.93
N GLY A 615 17.20 57.29 31.05
CA GLY A 615 16.02 58.11 31.36
C GLY A 615 14.85 57.81 30.43
N ALA A 616 13.63 57.83 30.98
CA ALA A 616 12.41 57.22 30.46
C ALA A 616 11.51 58.14 29.59
N SER A 617 10.52 57.49 28.95
CA SER A 617 9.14 57.94 28.66
C SER A 617 8.85 59.01 27.60
N SER A 618 7.97 58.66 26.64
CA SER A 618 6.81 59.45 26.13
C SER A 618 6.29 58.77 24.84
N ILE A 619 5.10 58.17 24.82
CA ILE A 619 3.81 58.74 24.36
C ILE A 619 3.91 59.40 22.97
N GLY A 620 3.13 58.87 22.01
CA GLY A 620 2.90 59.46 20.69
C GLY A 620 1.87 58.67 19.88
N ASP A 621 0.62 59.15 19.90
CA ASP A 621 -0.56 58.70 19.15
C ASP A 621 -0.53 59.03 17.64
N SER A 622 -1.37 58.29 16.88
CA SER A 622 -2.08 58.65 15.64
C SER A 622 -1.38 58.54 14.27
N PRO A 623 -2.13 58.48 13.13
CA PRO A 623 -3.40 57.80 12.87
C PRO A 623 -3.48 57.07 11.49
N VAL A 624 -4.62 56.38 11.29
CA VAL A 624 -5.16 55.75 10.06
C VAL A 624 -5.44 56.78 8.94
N PRO A 625 -5.45 56.35 7.65
CA PRO A 625 -6.41 56.90 6.70
C PRO A 625 -7.27 55.82 6.02
N THR A 626 -8.57 56.09 6.01
CA THR A 626 -9.63 55.54 5.14
C THR A 626 -9.60 56.21 3.77
N CYS A 627 -9.90 55.46 2.71
CA CYS A 627 -10.40 55.98 1.43
C CYS A 627 -11.50 55.06 0.89
N ASP A 628 -12.71 55.63 0.78
CA ASP A 628 -13.84 55.16 -0.03
C ASP A 628 -13.48 55.24 -1.52
N GLY A 629 -13.87 54.27 -2.36
CA GLY A 629 -15.09 54.34 -3.19
C GLY A 629 -14.75 54.84 -4.61
N PRO A 630 -15.51 54.51 -5.68
CA PRO A 630 -16.94 54.17 -5.73
C PRO A 630 -17.29 52.67 -5.87
#